data_AF-A0AAN9YSS8-F1
#
_entry.id   AF-A0AAN9YSS8-F1
#
_cell.length_a   1.000
_cell.length_b   1.000
_cell.length_c   1.000
_cell.angle_alpha   90.00
_cell.angle_beta   90.00
_cell.angle_gamma   90.00
#
_symmetry.space_group_name_H-M   'P 1'
#
loop_
_entity.id
_entity.type
_entity.pdbx_description
1 polymer ?
#
loop_
_entity_poly.entity_id
_entity_poly.type
_entity_poly.pdbx_seq_one_letter_code
_entity_poly.pdbx_strand_id
1 'polypeptide(L)'
;MKSIQTFGLAAAALLVPAVSALSPVAGVDDVADEWTSILNGEDGAPNPDLAVIFARGTFDSGNVGLWVGPYWRDALRAKFPNLAFQGVSTDDYPADMAGYIVEGGSESCAEGLADSVQQLVAARPDAKVVISGWSQGALCARKSLGHLDDDAASRVVALALFGDPSGVWSDTETFPALPSNTKELTYCELGTPDALCTDPKELLTKDPFHLADKLKDSWDAFEDVRLDDAQRDSRDDIAAQLPGEVANHFSTLLDDTKNGRIRRWMLLPQHFWYGIDGTVLQAAQDVYDAAN
;
A
#
# COMPACT_ATOMS: atom_id res chain seq x y z
N MET A 1 46.89 43.09 -26.14
CA MET A 1 45.56 42.60 -26.56
C MET A 1 45.68 41.11 -26.87
N LYS A 2 45.39 40.24 -25.90
CA LYS A 2 45.11 38.80 -26.10
C LYS A 2 43.93 38.50 -25.18
N SER A 3 42.78 38.22 -25.78
CA SER A 3 41.50 38.01 -25.09
C SER A 3 41.42 36.57 -24.61
N ILE A 4 41.11 36.39 -23.32
CA ILE A 4 40.81 35.11 -22.69
C ILE A 4 39.40 34.70 -23.12
N GLN A 5 39.25 33.49 -23.67
CA GLN A 5 37.95 32.86 -23.90
C GLN A 5 37.50 32.17 -22.61
N THR A 6 36.39 32.62 -22.05
CA THR A 6 35.66 31.94 -20.97
C THR A 6 34.64 31.00 -21.61
N PHE A 7 34.82 29.68 -21.42
CA PHE A 7 33.78 28.69 -21.66
C PHE A 7 32.78 28.75 -20.50
N GLY A 8 31.54 29.13 -20.79
CA GLY A 8 30.43 28.98 -19.85
C GLY A 8 29.91 27.53 -19.87
N LEU A 9 30.00 26.83 -18.74
CA LEU A 9 29.21 25.62 -18.51
C LEU A 9 27.74 26.05 -18.33
N ALA A 10 26.87 25.63 -19.24
CA ALA A 10 25.44 25.62 -18.98
C ALA A 10 25.14 24.38 -18.11
N ALA A 11 24.80 24.61 -16.84
CA ALA A 11 24.24 23.57 -15.99
C ALA A 11 22.83 23.26 -16.49
N ALA A 12 22.65 22.09 -17.10
CA ALA A 12 21.32 21.54 -17.34
C ALA A 12 20.73 21.12 -15.99
N ALA A 13 19.79 21.91 -15.48
CA ALA A 13 18.98 21.49 -14.35
C ALA A 13 18.12 20.30 -14.79
N LEU A 14 18.45 19.11 -14.28
CA LEU A 14 17.58 17.94 -14.36
C LEU A 14 16.31 18.27 -13.57
N LEU A 15 15.20 18.48 -14.28
CA LEU A 15 13.86 18.45 -13.71
C LEU A 15 13.60 17.02 -13.25
N VAL A 16 13.92 16.72 -12.00
CA VAL A 16 13.37 15.54 -11.32
C VAL A 16 11.86 15.78 -11.23
N PRO A 17 11.00 14.91 -11.79
CA PRO A 17 9.57 15.03 -11.55
C PRO A 17 9.37 14.96 -10.03
N ALA A 18 8.76 16.00 -9.45
CA ALA A 18 8.44 15.99 -8.04
C ALA A 18 7.43 14.87 -7.80
N VAL A 19 7.89 13.78 -7.17
CA VAL A 19 7.02 12.76 -6.61
C VAL A 19 6.15 13.49 -5.59
N SER A 20 4.88 13.68 -5.93
CA SER A 20 3.94 14.42 -5.10
C SER A 20 3.39 13.47 -4.04
N ALA A 21 4.22 13.11 -3.06
CA ALA A 21 3.71 12.49 -1.85
C ALA A 21 2.77 13.48 -1.17
N LEU A 22 1.56 13.04 -0.82
CA LEU A 22 0.63 13.86 -0.05
C LEU A 22 1.31 14.29 1.25
N SER A 23 1.20 15.58 1.59
CA SER A 23 1.70 16.07 2.88
C SER A 23 0.82 15.52 4.02
N PRO A 24 1.36 15.31 5.23
CA PRO A 24 0.57 14.85 6.37
C PRO A 24 -0.61 15.78 6.65
N VAL A 25 -1.81 15.21 6.78
CA VAL A 25 -3.03 15.97 7.09
C VAL A 25 -3.30 15.91 8.59
N ALA A 26 -3.63 17.05 9.20
CA ALA A 26 -3.76 17.16 10.65
C ALA A 26 -4.94 16.33 11.20
N GLY A 27 -4.68 15.43 12.15
CA GLY A 27 -5.72 14.74 12.95
C GLY A 27 -5.65 13.21 12.93
N VAL A 28 -4.96 12.62 11.96
CA VAL A 28 -4.65 11.19 11.89
C VAL A 28 -3.15 11.02 11.79
N ASP A 29 -2.59 10.16 12.64
CA ASP A 29 -1.16 9.86 12.64
C ASP A 29 -0.83 8.88 11.51
N ASP A 30 -0.35 9.43 10.39
CA ASP A 30 -0.01 8.73 9.15
C ASP A 30 1.44 8.22 9.10
N VAL A 31 2.13 8.27 10.24
CA VAL A 31 3.48 7.73 10.42
C VAL A 31 3.50 6.70 11.55
N ALA A 32 4.24 5.60 11.35
CA ALA A 32 4.53 4.63 12.38
C ALA A 32 5.98 4.16 12.26
N ASP A 33 6.79 4.49 13.27
CA ASP A 33 8.25 4.23 13.30
C ASP A 33 8.68 3.47 14.56
N GLU A 34 7.82 2.59 15.06
CA GLU A 34 8.02 1.92 16.36
C GLU A 34 9.19 0.93 16.35
N TRP A 35 9.72 0.57 15.17
CA TRP A 35 10.90 -0.29 15.08
C TRP A 35 12.21 0.50 15.22
N THR A 36 12.20 1.83 15.11
CA THR A 36 13.42 2.68 15.13
C THR A 36 14.37 2.33 16.29
N SER A 37 13.84 2.29 17.52
CA SER A 37 14.65 1.97 18.70
C SER A 37 15.17 0.52 18.71
N ILE A 38 14.40 -0.41 18.13
CA ILE A 38 14.78 -1.82 17.97
C ILE A 38 15.94 -1.94 16.98
N LEU A 39 15.80 -1.32 15.80
CA LEU A 39 16.77 -1.40 14.71
C LEU A 39 18.07 -0.66 15.07
N ASN A 40 17.99 0.41 15.86
CA ASN A 40 19.15 1.13 16.38
C ASN A 40 19.86 0.40 17.54
N GLY A 41 19.29 -0.69 18.07
CA GLY A 41 19.85 -1.41 19.20
C GLY A 41 19.87 -0.60 20.50
N GLU A 42 18.86 0.26 20.71
CA GLU A 42 18.78 1.12 21.88
C GLU A 42 18.52 0.31 23.16
N ASP A 43 19.18 0.69 24.25
CA ASP A 43 18.97 0.07 25.57
C ASP A 43 17.51 0.27 26.00
N GLY A 44 16.81 -0.85 26.26
CA GLY A 44 15.40 -0.83 26.67
C GLY A 44 14.39 -0.79 25.51
N ALA A 45 14.85 -0.88 24.25
CA ALA A 45 13.96 -1.03 23.10
C ALA A 45 13.01 -2.24 23.28
N PRO A 46 11.74 -2.13 22.85
CA PRO A 46 10.71 -3.11 23.15
C PRO A 46 11.02 -4.49 22.54
N ASN A 47 10.47 -5.55 23.16
CA ASN A 47 10.48 -6.90 22.63
C ASN A 47 9.03 -7.27 22.30
N PRO A 48 8.53 -6.97 21.09
CA PRO A 48 7.13 -7.16 20.76
C PRO A 48 6.77 -8.65 20.68
N ASP A 49 5.58 -9.01 21.16
CA ASP A 49 5.01 -10.35 20.92
C ASP A 49 4.57 -10.48 19.47
N LEU A 50 4.10 -9.36 18.89
CA LEU A 50 3.72 -9.22 17.50
C LEU A 50 4.33 -7.92 16.94
N ALA A 51 5.08 -8.05 15.87
CA ALA A 51 5.56 -6.93 15.08
C ALA A 51 4.84 -6.90 13.73
N VAL A 52 4.44 -5.73 13.28
CA VAL A 52 3.74 -5.55 12.00
C VAL A 52 4.48 -4.53 11.17
N ILE A 53 4.75 -4.88 9.91
CA ILE A 53 5.18 -3.91 8.89
C ILE A 53 4.05 -3.71 7.89
N PHE A 54 3.76 -2.46 7.57
CA PHE A 54 2.63 -2.07 6.74
C PHE A 54 3.06 -1.22 5.54
N ALA A 55 2.68 -1.66 4.33
CA ALA A 55 2.84 -0.89 3.11
C ALA A 55 1.53 -0.15 2.76
N ARG A 56 1.59 1.18 2.71
CA ARG A 56 0.46 2.07 2.39
C ARG A 56 0.00 2.00 0.92
N GLY A 57 -1.05 2.71 0.58
CA GLY A 57 -1.65 2.71 -0.76
C GLY A 57 -1.03 3.76 -1.67
N THR A 58 -1.37 3.69 -2.97
CA THR A 58 -0.90 4.70 -3.95
C THR A 58 -1.34 6.10 -3.53
N PHE A 59 -0.39 7.03 -3.52
CA PHE A 59 -0.51 8.43 -3.09
C PHE A 59 -0.75 8.66 -1.61
N ASP A 60 -0.80 7.61 -0.77
CA ASP A 60 -0.94 7.82 0.66
C ASP A 60 0.22 8.67 1.22
N SER A 61 -0.10 9.57 2.15
CA SER A 61 0.87 10.36 2.91
C SER A 61 1.59 9.50 3.96
N GLY A 62 2.66 10.05 4.53
CA GLY A 62 3.44 9.40 5.57
C GLY A 62 3.96 8.02 5.15
N ASN A 63 4.14 7.10 6.11
CA ASN A 63 4.54 5.72 5.82
C ASN A 63 3.44 4.69 6.07
N VAL A 64 2.31 5.08 6.69
CA VAL A 64 1.14 4.21 6.90
C VAL A 64 -0.15 4.76 6.28
N GLY A 65 -0.15 5.99 5.76
CA GLY A 65 -1.32 6.59 5.12
C GLY A 65 -2.44 6.98 6.09
N LEU A 66 -3.56 7.44 5.53
CA LEU A 66 -4.73 7.94 6.28
C LEU A 66 -5.94 6.98 6.22
N TRP A 67 -5.88 5.95 5.38
CA TRP A 67 -7.02 5.10 5.06
C TRP A 67 -7.07 3.84 5.92
N VAL A 68 -6.11 2.93 5.74
CA VAL A 68 -6.12 1.61 6.41
C VAL A 68 -5.14 1.57 7.58
N GLY A 69 -3.93 2.08 7.40
CA GLY A 69 -2.83 1.92 8.36
C GLY A 69 -3.14 2.35 9.81
N PRO A 70 -3.64 3.58 10.05
CA PRO A 70 -3.93 4.05 11.40
C PRO A 70 -4.98 3.21 12.14
N TYR A 71 -6.08 2.88 11.45
CA TYR A 71 -7.18 2.07 12.00
C TYR A 71 -6.75 0.61 12.19
N TRP A 72 -5.91 0.10 11.29
CA TRP A 72 -5.33 -1.23 11.40
C TRP A 72 -4.42 -1.36 12.62
N ARG A 73 -3.53 -0.39 12.81
CA ARG A 73 -2.66 -0.28 13.99
C ARG A 73 -3.47 -0.27 15.28
N ASP A 74 -4.52 0.54 15.36
CA ASP A 74 -5.35 0.64 16.56
C ASP A 74 -6.13 -0.67 16.84
N ALA A 75 -6.66 -1.32 15.79
CA ALA A 75 -7.35 -2.60 15.90
C ALA A 75 -6.44 -3.72 16.43
N LEU A 76 -5.21 -3.80 15.91
CA LEU A 76 -4.20 -4.74 16.41
C LEU A 76 -3.79 -4.43 17.84
N ARG A 77 -3.57 -3.16 18.18
CA ARG A 77 -3.14 -2.76 19.53
C ARG A 77 -4.17 -3.13 20.59
N ALA A 78 -5.45 -3.15 20.24
CA ALA A 78 -6.51 -3.64 21.12
C ALA A 78 -6.44 -5.16 21.40
N LYS A 79 -5.78 -5.93 20.53
CA LYS A 79 -5.59 -7.39 20.66
C LYS A 79 -4.21 -7.78 21.20
N PHE A 80 -3.21 -6.97 20.91
CA PHE A 80 -1.80 -7.21 21.23
C PHE A 80 -1.25 -6.02 22.03
N PRO A 81 -1.26 -6.07 23.38
CA PRO A 81 -0.75 -4.98 24.21
C PRO A 81 0.74 -4.68 24.00
N ASN A 82 1.51 -5.67 23.53
CA ASN A 82 2.94 -5.58 23.23
C ASN A 82 3.18 -5.66 21.71
N LEU A 83 2.52 -4.76 20.98
CA LEU A 83 2.62 -4.58 19.53
C LEU A 83 3.77 -3.62 19.19
N ALA A 84 4.51 -3.89 18.11
CA ALA A 84 5.35 -2.90 17.44
C ALA A 84 4.91 -2.73 15.97
N PHE A 85 4.46 -1.54 15.60
CA PHE A 85 3.92 -1.24 14.28
C PHE A 85 4.84 -0.29 13.49
N GLN A 86 5.18 -0.68 12.26
CA GLN A 86 6.10 0.06 11.40
C GLN A 86 5.49 0.25 10.00
N GLY A 87 5.59 1.45 9.44
CA GLY A 87 5.34 1.68 8.01
C GLY A 87 6.61 1.43 7.20
N VAL A 88 6.47 1.03 5.93
CA VAL A 88 7.62 0.96 5.01
C VAL A 88 8.18 2.37 4.79
N SER A 89 9.49 2.56 4.95
CA SER A 89 10.15 3.85 4.81
C SER A 89 9.75 4.58 3.52
N THR A 90 9.58 5.90 3.59
CA THR A 90 9.27 6.72 2.41
C THR A 90 10.42 6.77 1.41
N ASP A 91 11.64 6.46 1.85
CA ASP A 91 12.81 6.37 0.96
C ASP A 91 12.77 5.11 0.09
N ASP A 92 12.27 4.00 0.65
CA ASP A 92 12.13 2.72 -0.07
C ASP A 92 10.80 2.64 -0.81
N TYR A 93 9.77 3.32 -0.29
CA TYR A 93 8.42 3.29 -0.82
C TYR A 93 7.82 4.68 -1.08
N PRO A 94 7.96 5.19 -2.32
CA PRO A 94 7.33 6.43 -2.76
C PRO A 94 5.79 6.36 -2.81
N ALA A 95 5.24 5.16 -2.97
CA ALA A 95 3.81 4.90 -3.18
C ALA A 95 3.22 5.70 -4.35
N ASP A 96 3.91 5.75 -5.49
CA ASP A 96 3.51 6.51 -6.67
C ASP A 96 2.76 5.66 -7.71
N MET A 97 2.22 6.29 -8.76
CA MET A 97 1.49 5.56 -9.79
C MET A 97 2.39 4.65 -10.62
N ALA A 98 3.67 4.98 -10.76
CA ALA A 98 4.63 4.18 -11.52
C ALA A 98 4.83 2.80 -10.86
N GLY A 99 5.05 2.76 -9.55
CA GLY A 99 5.16 1.51 -8.79
C GLY A 99 3.92 0.62 -8.92
N TYR A 100 2.73 1.21 -9.08
CA TYR A 100 1.52 0.42 -9.34
C TYR A 100 1.40 0.00 -10.81
N ILE A 101 1.32 0.95 -11.75
CA ILE A 101 0.93 0.70 -13.15
C ILE A 101 2.07 0.13 -14.01
N VAL A 102 3.32 0.41 -13.67
CA VAL A 102 4.48 -0.06 -14.45
C VAL A 102 5.07 -1.32 -13.86
N GLU A 103 5.17 -1.40 -12.53
CA GLU A 103 5.85 -2.50 -11.84
C GLU A 103 4.89 -3.59 -11.30
N GLY A 104 3.58 -3.36 -11.30
CA GLY A 104 2.62 -4.30 -10.71
C GLY A 104 2.77 -4.42 -9.19
N GLY A 105 3.11 -3.32 -8.53
CA GLY A 105 3.55 -3.24 -7.14
C GLY A 105 5.02 -2.85 -7.07
N SER A 106 5.34 -1.82 -6.28
CA SER A 106 6.71 -1.28 -6.18
C SER A 106 7.72 -2.34 -5.71
N GLU A 107 8.77 -2.55 -6.50
CA GLU A 107 9.84 -3.50 -6.16
C GLU A 107 10.72 -2.97 -5.03
N SER A 108 11.07 -1.68 -5.05
CA SER A 108 11.85 -1.05 -3.98
C SER A 108 11.13 -1.13 -2.63
N CYS A 109 9.80 -1.02 -2.63
CA CYS A 109 8.99 -1.25 -1.44
C CYS A 109 9.13 -2.69 -0.92
N ALA A 110 9.10 -3.67 -1.83
CA ALA A 110 9.20 -5.09 -1.46
C ALA A 110 10.57 -5.42 -0.85
N GLU A 111 11.65 -4.88 -1.43
CA GLU A 111 13.02 -5.01 -0.93
C GLU A 111 13.18 -4.33 0.44
N GLY A 112 12.79 -3.06 0.57
CA GLY A 112 12.93 -2.30 1.84
C GLY A 112 12.07 -2.86 2.98
N LEU A 113 10.87 -3.37 2.66
CA LEU A 113 10.03 -4.09 3.62
C LEU A 113 10.74 -5.36 4.11
N ALA A 114 11.22 -6.20 3.19
CA ALA A 114 11.92 -7.43 3.54
C ALA A 114 13.19 -7.16 4.38
N ASP A 115 13.98 -6.15 4.00
CA ASP A 115 15.16 -5.73 4.75
C ASP A 115 14.82 -5.30 6.17
N SER A 116 13.74 -4.54 6.35
CA SER A 116 13.27 -4.15 7.68
C SER A 116 12.86 -5.36 8.52
N VAL A 117 12.19 -6.35 7.92
CA VAL A 117 11.79 -7.59 8.61
C VAL A 117 13.01 -8.41 9.02
N GLN A 118 14.00 -8.57 8.13
CA GLN A 118 15.24 -9.30 8.44
C GLN A 118 16.00 -8.65 9.59
N GLN A 119 16.11 -7.31 9.58
CA GLN A 119 16.76 -6.57 10.68
C GLN A 119 15.99 -6.71 12.00
N LEU A 120 14.66 -6.64 11.96
CA LEU A 120 13.82 -6.88 13.13
C LEU A 120 14.06 -8.29 13.69
N VAL A 121 14.01 -9.32 12.84
CA VAL A 121 14.15 -10.72 13.29
C VAL A 121 15.55 -10.98 13.84
N ALA A 122 16.58 -10.37 13.28
CA ALA A 122 17.94 -10.43 13.83
C ALA A 122 18.01 -9.79 15.23
N ALA A 123 17.32 -8.66 15.44
CA ALA A 123 17.30 -7.97 16.72
C ALA A 123 16.35 -8.61 17.75
N ARG A 124 15.27 -9.25 17.29
CA ARG A 124 14.13 -9.77 18.07
C ARG A 124 13.72 -11.15 17.53
N PRO A 125 14.55 -12.19 17.75
CA PRO A 125 14.32 -13.50 17.14
C PRO A 125 13.03 -14.16 17.61
N ASP A 126 12.48 -13.79 18.77
CA ASP A 126 11.23 -14.38 19.28
C ASP A 126 9.97 -13.67 18.78
N ALA A 127 10.09 -12.51 18.14
CA ALA A 127 8.95 -11.74 17.66
C ALA A 127 8.25 -12.46 16.49
N LYS A 128 6.92 -12.54 16.55
CA LYS A 128 6.10 -12.93 15.40
C LYS A 128 5.91 -11.73 14.49
N VAL A 129 6.00 -11.94 13.19
CA VAL A 129 5.88 -10.88 12.19
C VAL A 129 4.59 -11.03 11.41
N VAL A 130 3.88 -9.92 11.21
CA VAL A 130 2.84 -9.80 10.19
C VAL A 130 3.34 -8.85 9.12
N ILE A 131 3.34 -9.32 7.88
CA ILE A 131 3.53 -8.46 6.72
C ILE A 131 2.15 -8.04 6.25
N SER A 132 1.96 -6.74 6.04
CA SER A 132 0.66 -6.20 5.68
C SER A 132 0.77 -5.10 4.66
N GLY A 133 -0.29 -4.91 3.88
CA GLY A 133 -0.39 -3.78 2.96
C GLY A 133 -1.78 -3.60 2.40
N TRP A 134 -2.03 -2.43 1.82
CA TRP A 134 -3.30 -2.16 1.16
C TRP A 134 -3.13 -1.55 -0.23
N SER A 135 -4.05 -1.84 -1.16
CA SER A 135 -3.97 -1.36 -2.54
C SER A 135 -2.63 -1.77 -3.20
N GLN A 136 -1.88 -0.82 -3.77
CA GLN A 136 -0.51 -1.06 -4.24
C GLN A 136 0.40 -1.66 -3.16
N GLY A 137 0.27 -1.24 -1.90
CA GLY A 137 1.02 -1.78 -0.78
C GLY A 137 0.75 -3.27 -0.54
N ALA A 138 -0.43 -3.79 -0.90
CA ALA A 138 -0.70 -5.22 -0.84
C ALA A 138 0.16 -6.01 -1.86
N LEU A 139 0.38 -5.45 -3.05
CA LEU A 139 1.27 -6.04 -4.05
C LEU A 139 2.74 -6.03 -3.57
N CYS A 140 3.17 -4.91 -2.98
CA CYS A 140 4.48 -4.80 -2.33
C CYS A 140 4.66 -5.86 -1.23
N ALA A 141 3.67 -5.98 -0.32
CA ALA A 141 3.66 -6.97 0.75
C ALA A 141 3.78 -8.40 0.21
N ARG A 142 3.06 -8.75 -0.85
CA ARG A 142 3.18 -10.05 -1.53
C ARG A 142 4.57 -10.28 -2.11
N LYS A 143 5.11 -9.30 -2.84
CA LYS A 143 6.43 -9.40 -3.47
C LYS A 143 7.54 -9.55 -2.43
N SER A 144 7.43 -8.88 -1.28
CA SER A 144 8.44 -8.91 -0.21
C SER A 144 8.76 -10.32 0.29
N LEU A 145 7.80 -11.25 0.23
CA LEU A 145 8.02 -12.65 0.63
C LEU A 145 9.13 -13.34 -0.19
N GLY A 146 9.37 -12.90 -1.43
CA GLY A 146 10.42 -13.43 -2.29
C GLY A 146 11.82 -12.94 -1.93
N HIS A 147 11.92 -11.92 -1.07
CA HIS A 147 13.16 -11.29 -0.64
C HIS A 147 13.55 -11.64 0.80
N LEU A 148 12.70 -12.36 1.53
CA LEU A 148 13.01 -12.81 2.89
C LEU A 148 14.00 -13.97 2.89
N ASP A 149 14.99 -13.91 3.78
CA ASP A 149 15.74 -15.09 4.20
C ASP A 149 14.88 -16.09 4.99
N ASP A 150 15.41 -17.31 5.17
CA ASP A 150 14.70 -18.41 5.84
C ASP A 150 14.35 -18.07 7.31
N ASP A 151 15.22 -17.33 8.00
CA ASP A 151 15.02 -16.95 9.40
C ASP A 151 13.85 -15.98 9.51
N ALA A 152 13.83 -14.93 8.67
CA ALA A 152 12.76 -13.96 8.59
C ALA A 152 11.43 -14.60 8.15
N ALA A 153 11.44 -15.40 7.08
CA ALA A 153 10.26 -16.12 6.59
C ALA A 153 9.65 -17.03 7.66
N SER A 154 10.48 -17.68 8.49
CA SER A 154 10.01 -18.53 9.59
C SER A 154 9.28 -17.77 10.71
N ARG A 155 9.43 -16.44 10.76
CA ARG A 155 8.75 -15.57 11.74
C ARG A 155 7.48 -14.91 11.21
N VAL A 156 7.24 -14.94 9.90
CA VAL A 156 6.02 -14.38 9.31
C VAL A 156 4.83 -15.29 9.57
N VAL A 157 3.96 -14.91 10.51
CA VAL A 157 2.77 -15.71 10.88
C VAL A 157 1.55 -15.40 10.03
N ALA A 158 1.49 -14.19 9.46
CA ALA A 158 0.40 -13.80 8.57
C ALA A 158 0.85 -12.80 7.49
N LEU A 159 0.21 -12.89 6.33
CA LEU A 159 0.19 -11.89 5.28
C LEU A 159 -1.21 -11.27 5.25
N ALA A 160 -1.38 -10.05 5.76
CA ALA A 160 -2.67 -9.39 5.90
C ALA A 160 -2.86 -8.28 4.85
N LEU A 161 -3.77 -8.47 3.90
CA LEU A 161 -3.90 -7.66 2.69
C LEU A 161 -5.29 -7.05 2.58
N PHE A 162 -5.37 -5.74 2.36
CA PHE A 162 -6.63 -5.01 2.22
C PHE A 162 -6.75 -4.41 0.81
N GLY A 163 -7.88 -4.62 0.14
CA GLY A 163 -8.05 -4.14 -1.24
C GLY A 163 -6.98 -4.68 -2.20
N ASP A 164 -6.63 -5.95 -2.07
CA ASP A 164 -5.51 -6.56 -2.79
C ASP A 164 -5.76 -6.66 -4.31
N PRO A 165 -4.98 -5.94 -5.14
CA PRO A 165 -5.14 -5.96 -6.60
C PRO A 165 -4.52 -7.19 -7.27
N SER A 166 -3.95 -8.16 -6.54
CA SER A 166 -3.16 -9.26 -7.13
C SER A 166 -3.88 -10.00 -8.26
N GLY A 167 -5.22 -10.10 -8.19
CA GLY A 167 -6.05 -10.71 -9.23
C GLY A 167 -6.06 -9.97 -10.58
N VAL A 168 -5.87 -8.64 -10.62
CA VAL A 168 -5.75 -7.87 -11.89
C VAL A 168 -4.32 -7.82 -12.44
N TRP A 169 -3.36 -8.38 -11.69
CA TRP A 169 -1.95 -8.44 -12.05
C TRP A 169 -1.47 -9.85 -12.37
N SER A 170 -2.27 -10.90 -12.10
CA SER A 170 -1.86 -12.30 -12.27
C SER A 170 -1.51 -12.72 -13.70
N ASP A 171 -1.78 -11.89 -14.71
CA ASP A 171 -1.40 -12.13 -16.10
C ASP A 171 0.02 -11.65 -16.44
N THR A 172 0.59 -10.71 -15.67
CA THR A 172 1.96 -10.21 -15.87
C THR A 172 2.87 -10.44 -14.67
N GLU A 173 2.31 -10.53 -13.48
CA GLU A 173 3.04 -10.75 -12.23
C GLU A 173 2.91 -12.18 -11.74
N THR A 174 3.99 -12.67 -11.14
CA THR A 174 4.00 -13.92 -10.38
C THR A 174 4.41 -13.60 -8.95
N PHE A 175 3.48 -13.78 -8.01
CA PHE A 175 3.77 -13.56 -6.60
C PHE A 175 4.45 -14.78 -5.97
N PRO A 176 5.41 -14.57 -5.05
CA PRO A 176 6.07 -15.66 -4.32
C PRO A 176 5.08 -16.55 -3.58
N ALA A 177 5.45 -17.83 -3.40
CA ALA A 177 4.68 -18.74 -2.57
C ALA A 177 4.78 -18.33 -1.09
N LEU A 178 3.69 -18.52 -0.34
CA LEU A 178 3.68 -18.26 1.09
C LEU A 178 4.60 -19.24 1.84
N PRO A 179 5.36 -18.76 2.85
CA PRO A 179 6.02 -19.65 3.79
C PRO A 179 5.01 -20.58 4.46
N SER A 180 5.41 -21.81 4.75
CA SER A 180 4.49 -22.84 5.26
C SER A 180 3.84 -22.51 6.61
N ASN A 181 4.44 -21.61 7.38
CA ASN A 181 3.96 -21.08 8.66
C ASN A 181 3.09 -19.81 8.53
N THR A 182 2.90 -19.28 7.33
CA THR A 182 2.19 -18.02 7.10
C THR A 182 0.74 -18.27 6.69
N LYS A 183 -0.21 -17.63 7.39
CA LYS A 183 -1.61 -17.56 6.95
C LYS A 183 -1.81 -16.35 6.02
N GLU A 184 -2.43 -16.57 4.87
CA GLU A 184 -2.87 -15.48 3.99
C GLU A 184 -4.25 -14.98 4.42
N LEU A 185 -4.36 -13.68 4.71
CA LEU A 185 -5.55 -13.01 5.21
C LEU A 185 -5.90 -11.86 4.27
N THR A 186 -6.75 -12.12 3.28
CA THR A 186 -7.10 -11.14 2.25
C THR A 186 -8.51 -10.61 2.43
N TYR A 187 -8.64 -9.29 2.46
CA TYR A 187 -9.89 -8.55 2.62
C TYR A 187 -10.17 -7.75 1.35
N CYS A 188 -11.16 -8.20 0.61
CA CYS A 188 -11.57 -7.63 -0.67
C CYS A 188 -13.11 -7.64 -0.69
N GLU A 189 -13.73 -6.46 -0.66
CA GLU A 189 -15.19 -6.34 -0.54
C GLU A 189 -15.89 -6.76 -1.84
N LEU A 190 -16.71 -7.82 -1.74
CA LEU A 190 -17.44 -8.40 -2.88
C LEU A 190 -18.86 -7.84 -3.03
N GLY A 191 -19.39 -7.14 -2.02
CA GLY A 191 -20.81 -6.71 -1.97
C GLY A 191 -21.13 -5.41 -2.73
N THR A 192 -20.17 -4.49 -2.80
CA THR A 192 -20.21 -3.23 -3.58
C THR A 192 -18.83 -3.07 -4.22
N PRO A 193 -18.68 -3.34 -5.53
CA PRO A 193 -17.46 -3.95 -6.02
C PRO A 193 -16.28 -2.97 -6.02
N ASP A 194 -15.30 -3.22 -5.16
CA ASP A 194 -13.94 -2.75 -5.39
C ASP A 194 -13.46 -3.36 -6.73
N ALA A 195 -13.23 -2.50 -7.73
CA ALA A 195 -12.92 -2.93 -9.08
C ALA A 195 -11.56 -3.60 -9.22
N LEU A 196 -10.67 -3.43 -8.23
CA LEU A 196 -9.39 -4.10 -8.16
C LEU A 196 -9.53 -5.52 -7.60
N CYS A 197 -10.56 -5.77 -6.79
CA CYS A 197 -10.81 -7.05 -6.11
C CYS A 197 -11.86 -7.95 -6.77
N THR A 198 -12.81 -7.41 -7.54
CA THR A 198 -14.00 -8.15 -8.01
C THR A 198 -13.82 -8.87 -9.36
N ASP A 199 -14.69 -9.81 -9.75
CA ASP A 199 -14.62 -10.45 -11.08
C ASP A 199 -14.98 -9.41 -12.17
N PRO A 200 -14.26 -9.34 -13.32
CA PRO A 200 -14.60 -8.45 -14.43
C PRO A 200 -16.06 -8.53 -14.87
N LYS A 201 -16.68 -9.72 -14.75
CA LYS A 201 -18.08 -9.96 -15.08
C LYS A 201 -19.00 -9.19 -14.14
N GLU A 202 -18.64 -8.96 -12.89
CA GLU A 202 -19.46 -8.21 -11.94
C GLU A 202 -19.43 -6.71 -12.23
N LEU A 203 -18.30 -6.17 -12.70
CA LEU A 203 -18.23 -4.80 -13.22
C LEU A 203 -18.94 -4.60 -14.56
N LEU A 204 -18.87 -5.60 -15.45
CA LEU A 204 -19.37 -5.52 -16.83
C LEU A 204 -20.73 -6.19 -17.05
N THR A 205 -21.47 -6.54 -15.99
CA THR A 205 -22.77 -7.19 -16.18
C THR A 205 -23.86 -6.22 -16.64
N LYS A 206 -24.30 -6.52 -17.87
CA LYS A 206 -25.56 -6.27 -18.59
C LYS A 206 -25.82 -4.94 -19.29
N ASP A 207 -25.14 -3.85 -18.98
CA ASP A 207 -25.30 -2.64 -19.79
C ASP A 207 -24.03 -1.76 -19.84
N PRO A 208 -23.21 -1.86 -20.92
CA PRO A 208 -22.02 -1.05 -21.08
C PRO A 208 -22.32 0.45 -21.30
N PHE A 209 -23.57 0.82 -21.60
CA PHE A 209 -23.96 2.22 -21.82
C PHE A 209 -24.19 3.00 -20.52
N HIS A 210 -24.27 2.31 -19.37
CA HIS A 210 -24.48 2.93 -18.05
C HIS A 210 -23.28 2.78 -17.11
N LEU A 211 -22.09 2.43 -17.62
CA LEU A 211 -20.88 2.38 -16.80
C LEU A 211 -20.58 3.77 -16.18
N ALA A 212 -20.72 4.84 -16.96
CA ALA A 212 -20.53 6.20 -16.47
C ALA A 212 -21.55 6.58 -15.38
N ASP A 213 -22.82 6.17 -15.54
CA ASP A 213 -23.86 6.41 -14.55
C ASP A 213 -23.62 5.59 -13.27
N LYS A 214 -23.21 4.32 -13.38
CA LYS A 214 -22.83 3.50 -12.22
C LYS A 214 -21.60 4.02 -11.50
N LEU A 215 -20.61 4.52 -12.23
CA LEU A 215 -19.44 5.17 -11.63
C LEU A 215 -19.89 6.39 -10.85
N LYS A 216 -20.70 7.25 -11.48
CA LYS A 216 -21.30 8.41 -10.83
C LYS A 216 -22.10 8.01 -9.60
N ASP A 217 -22.97 7.01 -9.68
CA ASP A 217 -23.77 6.51 -8.56
C ASP A 217 -22.89 5.96 -7.43
N SER A 218 -21.78 5.29 -7.74
CA SER A 218 -20.81 4.83 -6.75
C SER A 218 -20.13 5.99 -6.01
N TRP A 219 -19.78 7.06 -6.73
CA TRP A 219 -19.22 8.28 -6.14
C TRP A 219 -20.29 9.10 -5.39
N ASP A 220 -21.53 9.12 -5.84
CA ASP A 220 -22.65 9.78 -5.15
C ASP A 220 -23.09 8.99 -3.90
N ALA A 221 -22.97 7.66 -3.91
CA ALA A 221 -23.23 6.77 -2.77
C ALA A 221 -22.04 6.65 -1.81
N PHE A 222 -20.88 7.19 -2.18
CA PHE A 222 -19.78 7.36 -1.25
C PHE A 222 -20.18 8.41 -0.22
N GLU A 223 -20.58 7.92 0.95
CA GLU A 223 -21.04 8.79 2.03
C GLU A 223 -19.85 9.53 2.64
N ASP A 224 -19.55 10.72 2.11
CA ASP A 224 -18.57 11.68 2.63
C ASP A 224 -18.71 11.94 4.14
N VAL A 225 -19.92 11.71 4.69
CA VAL A 225 -20.24 11.85 6.11
C VAL A 225 -19.39 10.91 6.99
N ARG A 226 -18.96 9.76 6.47
CA ARG A 226 -18.15 8.78 7.22
C ARG A 226 -16.66 9.13 7.25
N LEU A 227 -16.19 10.00 6.36
CA LEU A 227 -14.81 10.46 6.33
C LEU A 227 -14.57 11.57 7.34
N ASP A 228 -13.37 11.63 7.90
CA ASP A 228 -12.88 12.84 8.56
C ASP A 228 -12.38 13.87 7.52
N ASP A 229 -12.02 15.06 7.99
CA ASP A 229 -11.53 16.13 7.10
C ASP A 229 -10.22 15.75 6.41
N ALA A 230 -9.36 14.96 7.07
CA ALA A 230 -8.10 14.52 6.52
C ALA A 230 -8.26 13.55 5.34
N GLN A 231 -9.18 12.61 5.47
CA GLN A 231 -9.54 11.66 4.42
C GLN A 231 -10.25 12.34 3.24
N ARG A 232 -11.07 13.36 3.51
CA ARG A 232 -11.71 14.17 2.45
C ARG A 232 -10.66 14.94 1.64
N ASP A 233 -9.72 15.60 2.32
CA ASP A 233 -8.64 16.34 1.67
C ASP A 233 -7.74 15.39 0.85
N SER A 234 -7.36 14.24 1.41
CA SER A 234 -6.58 13.21 0.70
C SER A 234 -7.30 12.69 -0.55
N ARG A 235 -8.60 12.40 -0.47
CA ARG A 235 -9.42 12.00 -1.62
C ARG A 235 -9.41 13.08 -2.70
N ASP A 236 -9.59 14.35 -2.32
CA ASP A 236 -9.64 15.47 -3.26
C ASP A 236 -8.29 15.67 -3.96
N ASP A 237 -7.18 15.52 -3.24
CA ASP A 237 -5.85 15.58 -3.82
C ASP A 237 -5.57 14.40 -4.76
N ILE A 238 -5.97 13.17 -4.41
CA ILE A 238 -5.88 12.01 -5.30
C ILE A 238 -6.68 12.27 -6.59
N ALA A 239 -7.91 12.76 -6.47
CA ALA A 239 -8.76 13.09 -7.61
C ALA A 239 -8.14 14.18 -8.50
N ALA A 240 -7.44 15.15 -7.92
CA ALA A 240 -6.75 16.20 -8.65
C ALA A 240 -5.49 15.71 -9.39
N GLN A 241 -4.77 14.74 -8.83
CA GLN A 241 -3.52 14.21 -9.40
C GLN A 241 -3.75 13.17 -10.50
N LEU A 242 -4.79 12.34 -10.37
CA LEU A 242 -5.07 11.22 -11.27
C LEU A 242 -5.05 11.58 -12.77
N PRO A 243 -5.65 12.70 -13.24
CA PRO A 243 -5.60 13.06 -14.66
C PRO A 243 -4.18 13.29 -15.19
N GLY A 244 -3.31 13.90 -14.36
CA GLY A 244 -1.92 14.15 -14.71
C GLY A 244 -1.13 12.85 -14.81
N GLU A 245 -1.30 11.96 -13.83
CA GLU A 245 -0.62 10.67 -13.81
C GLU A 245 -1.09 9.73 -14.93
N VAL A 246 -2.39 9.73 -15.25
CA VAL A 246 -2.91 9.03 -16.43
C VAL A 246 -2.29 9.55 -17.73
N ALA A 247 -2.08 10.87 -17.85
CA ALA A 247 -1.41 11.45 -19.00
C ALA A 247 0.08 11.07 -19.06
N ASN A 248 0.78 11.07 -17.92
CA ASN A 248 2.18 10.67 -17.79
C ASN A 248 2.40 9.20 -18.17
N HIS A 249 1.42 8.34 -17.89
CA HIS A 249 1.46 6.91 -18.18
C HIS A 249 0.55 6.49 -19.36
N PHE A 250 0.24 7.43 -20.27
CA PHE A 250 -0.72 7.18 -21.36
C PHE A 250 -0.33 6.01 -22.27
N SER A 251 0.97 5.78 -22.50
CA SER A 251 1.42 4.61 -23.26
C SER A 251 1.06 3.30 -22.59
N THR A 252 1.18 3.22 -21.27
CA THR A 252 0.81 2.03 -20.49
C THR A 252 -0.71 1.85 -20.48
N LEU A 253 -1.47 2.94 -20.32
CA LEU A 253 -2.94 2.89 -20.44
C LEU A 253 -3.39 2.33 -21.80
N LEU A 254 -2.76 2.77 -22.89
CA LEU A 254 -3.07 2.26 -24.24
C LEU A 254 -2.75 0.77 -24.37
N ASP A 255 -1.63 0.31 -23.80
CA ASP A 255 -1.28 -1.10 -23.81
C ASP A 255 -2.26 -1.93 -22.98
N ASP A 256 -2.55 -1.51 -21.75
CA ASP A 256 -3.52 -2.17 -20.88
C ASP A 256 -4.91 -2.23 -21.51
N THR A 257 -5.35 -1.16 -22.16
CA THR A 257 -6.64 -1.14 -22.88
C THR A 257 -6.66 -2.17 -24.00
N LYS A 258 -5.61 -2.24 -24.82
CA LYS A 258 -5.51 -3.22 -25.93
C LYS A 258 -5.52 -4.67 -25.44
N ASN A 259 -4.98 -4.91 -24.26
CA ASN A 259 -4.87 -6.23 -23.66
C ASN A 259 -6.00 -6.55 -22.67
N GLY A 260 -7.04 -5.70 -22.57
CA GLY A 260 -8.20 -5.94 -21.70
C GLY A 260 -7.93 -5.74 -20.21
N ARG A 261 -6.83 -5.07 -19.85
CA ARG A 261 -6.37 -4.80 -18.48
C ARG A 261 -6.86 -3.47 -17.91
N ILE A 262 -7.92 -2.89 -18.47
CA ILE A 262 -8.44 -1.58 -18.05
C ILE A 262 -8.79 -1.50 -16.56
N ARG A 263 -9.10 -2.65 -15.94
CA ARG A 263 -9.38 -2.76 -14.49
C ARG A 263 -8.23 -2.27 -13.61
N ARG A 264 -6.97 -2.37 -14.06
CA ARG A 264 -5.82 -1.82 -13.33
C ARG A 264 -5.99 -0.32 -13.07
N TRP A 265 -6.74 0.39 -13.91
CA TRP A 265 -6.96 1.83 -13.83
C TRP A 265 -8.27 2.22 -13.14
N MET A 266 -9.04 1.25 -12.64
CA MET A 266 -10.36 1.48 -12.07
C MET A 266 -10.29 1.59 -10.55
N LEU A 267 -10.05 2.81 -10.05
CA LEU A 267 -10.14 3.12 -8.64
C LEU A 267 -11.56 3.62 -8.31
N LEU A 268 -12.27 2.88 -7.47
CA LEU A 268 -13.64 3.22 -7.05
C LEU A 268 -13.67 3.61 -5.57
N PRO A 269 -14.66 4.41 -5.13
CA PRO A 269 -14.73 4.88 -3.74
C PRO A 269 -14.78 3.78 -2.70
N GLN A 270 -15.38 2.64 -3.05
CA GLN A 270 -15.48 1.46 -2.19
C GLN A 270 -14.11 0.93 -1.78
N HIS A 271 -13.07 1.16 -2.59
CA HIS A 271 -11.70 0.78 -2.27
C HIS A 271 -11.18 1.43 -0.97
N PHE A 272 -11.75 2.58 -0.57
CA PHE A 272 -11.30 3.33 0.60
C PHE A 272 -11.99 2.94 1.91
N TRP A 273 -12.89 1.94 1.90
CA TRP A 273 -13.73 1.61 3.06
C TRP A 273 -13.08 0.67 4.07
N TYR A 274 -12.05 -0.07 3.69
CA TYR A 274 -11.45 -1.14 4.51
C TYR A 274 -11.01 -0.68 5.92
N GLY A 275 -10.60 0.58 6.08
CA GLY A 275 -10.24 1.13 7.39
C GLY A 275 -11.42 1.42 8.32
N ILE A 276 -12.62 1.66 7.77
CA ILE A 276 -13.75 2.29 8.47
C ILE A 276 -15.05 1.48 8.42
N ASP A 277 -15.12 0.38 7.68
CA ASP A 277 -16.29 -0.52 7.58
C ASP A 277 -16.28 -1.69 8.58
N GLY A 278 -15.25 -1.77 9.42
CA GLY A 278 -15.06 -2.84 10.40
C GLY A 278 -14.16 -3.98 9.90
N THR A 279 -13.71 -3.94 8.65
CA THR A 279 -12.77 -4.93 8.08
C THR A 279 -11.50 -5.06 8.93
N VAL A 280 -10.90 -3.93 9.35
CA VAL A 280 -9.70 -3.97 10.23
C VAL A 280 -9.94 -4.66 11.58
N LEU A 281 -11.17 -4.64 12.12
CA LEU A 281 -11.51 -5.32 13.37
C LEU A 281 -11.57 -6.83 13.17
N GLN A 282 -12.17 -7.28 12.06
CA GLN A 282 -12.16 -8.69 11.68
C GLN A 282 -10.73 -9.15 11.41
N ALA A 283 -9.95 -8.36 10.66
CA ALA A 283 -8.56 -8.67 10.37
C ALA A 283 -7.71 -8.81 11.62
N ALA A 284 -7.94 -7.99 12.65
CA ALA A 284 -7.18 -8.05 13.89
C ALA A 284 -7.51 -9.32 14.67
N GLN A 285 -8.76 -9.78 14.59
CA GLN A 285 -9.17 -11.06 15.14
C GLN A 285 -8.53 -12.22 14.38
N ASP A 286 -8.52 -12.19 13.05
CA ASP A 286 -7.91 -13.25 12.24
C ASP A 286 -6.39 -13.35 12.46
N VAL A 287 -5.71 -12.21 12.61
CA VAL A 287 -4.28 -12.17 13.01
C VAL A 287 -4.09 -12.73 14.41
N TYR A 288 -4.98 -12.41 15.37
CA TYR A 288 -4.95 -13.02 16.71
C TYR A 288 -5.06 -14.55 16.66
N ASP A 289 -5.93 -15.08 15.81
CA ASP A 289 -6.12 -16.51 15.60
C ASP A 289 -5.01 -17.15 14.74
N ALA A 290 -4.24 -16.35 13.98
CA ALA A 290 -3.04 -16.78 13.27
C ALA A 290 -1.83 -16.87 14.19
N ALA A 291 -1.73 -15.94 15.13
CA ALA A 291 -0.58 -15.83 16.03
C ALA A 291 -0.67 -16.77 17.25
N ASN A 292 -1.82 -17.34 17.59
CA ASN A 292 -2.03 -18.21 18.75
C ASN A 292 -2.48 -19.63 18.37
#